data_AF-A0A347ADE9-F1
#
_entry.id   AF-A0A347ADE9-F1
#
_cell.length_a   1.000
_cell.length_b   1.000
_cell.length_c   1.000
_cell.angle_alpha   90.00
_cell.angle_beta   90.00
_cell.angle_gamma   90.00
#
_symmetry.space_group_name_H-M   'P 1'
#
loop_
_entity.id
_entity.type
_entity.pdbx_description
1 polymer ?
#
loop_
_entity_poly.entity_id
_entity_poly.type
_entity_poly.pdbx_seq_one_letter_code
_entity_poly.pdbx_strand_id
1 'polypeptide(L)'
;MSLIMTYIGSHGCVMIGDKRRIAFFGDKELIQKLEEELYSGKIKNDEELLERSKSLDVTIKVVDDAKKVRSLGDVVVGEVRFKTTFETRRKRIYATTNGYDIVELLGSKIDKIQKGESSIIVFGNKMTKKIANDTIRENWKPKTNLKDIGELFKVIMEEIALLTPSISKDYDFFVKSKNMNNNEAQKLLRETIVRDVKLLEKWRNKLKDDLLEKARSIEMAKKIIIEGQIGQVSGINDDNIEITLNNDIEALDIDWNVVAHTGEKVSMGINDPSQVKEGDLVVIEKENLCIKRTKSQLKCEVILCKADE
;
A
#
# COMPACT_ATOMS: atom_id res chain seq x y z
N MET A 1 -3.47 -5.21 14.40
CA MET A 1 -3.48 -3.97 15.22
C MET A 1 -2.04 -3.58 15.60
N SER A 2 -1.84 -2.56 16.43
CA SER A 2 -0.50 -2.02 16.74
C SER A 2 -0.40 -1.61 18.20
N LEU A 3 0.77 -1.82 18.81
CA LEU A 3 1.16 -1.27 20.11
C LEU A 3 2.21 -0.18 19.88
N ILE A 4 1.90 1.03 20.35
CA ILE A 4 2.84 2.16 20.37
C ILE A 4 2.80 2.75 21.77
N MET A 5 3.96 2.92 22.39
CA MET A 5 4.09 3.60 23.69
C MET A 5 4.97 4.83 23.52
N THR A 6 4.51 5.93 24.10
CA THR A 6 5.20 7.22 24.02
C THR A 6 5.28 7.85 25.39
N TYR A 7 6.48 8.21 25.83
CA TYR A 7 6.71 9.10 26.95
C TYR A 7 7.06 10.48 26.42
N ILE A 8 6.49 11.51 27.04
CA ILE A 8 6.77 12.91 26.76
C ILE A 8 7.01 13.63 28.08
N GLY A 9 8.13 14.35 28.17
CA GLY A 9 8.47 15.16 29.33
C GLY A 9 9.49 16.25 29.03
N SER A 10 9.95 16.91 30.08
CA SER A 10 10.88 18.04 30.00
C SER A 10 12.30 17.69 29.58
N HIS A 11 12.70 16.44 29.80
CA HIS A 11 14.03 15.96 29.42
C HIS A 11 14.05 15.37 28.01
N GLY A 12 12.89 15.06 27.44
CA GLY A 12 12.77 14.48 26.11
C GLY A 12 11.49 13.72 25.86
N CYS A 13 11.50 12.98 24.76
CA CYS A 13 10.45 12.08 24.30
C CYS A 13 11.06 10.72 23.98
N VAL A 14 10.38 9.64 24.36
CA VAL A 14 10.71 8.26 23.99
C VAL A 14 9.51 7.66 23.29
N MET A 15 9.69 7.03 22.13
CA MET A 15 8.62 6.32 21.44
C MET A 15 9.11 4.96 20.95
N ILE A 16 8.29 3.94 21.20
CA ILE A 16 8.50 2.58 20.69
C ILE A 16 7.23 2.11 19.98
N GLY A 17 7.37 1.31 18.93
CA GLY A 17 6.23 0.68 18.28
C GLY A 17 6.58 -0.63 17.63
N ASP A 18 5.64 -1.58 17.70
CA ASP A 18 5.81 -2.91 17.13
C ASP A 18 5.81 -2.89 15.59
N LYS A 19 6.36 -3.93 14.97
CA LYS A 19 6.44 -4.03 13.50
C LYS A 19 5.48 -5.03 12.87
N ARG A 20 4.56 -5.62 13.65
CA ARG A 20 3.65 -6.68 13.20
C ARG A 20 2.63 -6.15 12.21
N ARG A 21 2.46 -6.86 11.10
CA ARG A 21 1.37 -6.68 10.14
C ARG A 21 0.79 -8.03 9.81
N ILE A 22 -0.52 -8.13 9.99
CA ILE A 22 -1.29 -9.32 9.63
C ILE A 22 -2.30 -8.89 8.57
N ALA A 23 -2.21 -9.51 7.40
CA ALA A 23 -3.22 -9.40 6.36
C ALA A 23 -4.12 -10.64 6.41
N PHE A 24 -5.42 -10.43 6.34
CA PHE A 24 -6.44 -11.47 6.37
C PHE A 24 -7.18 -11.51 5.03
N PHE A 25 -7.43 -12.70 4.52
CA PHE A 25 -8.11 -12.96 3.26
C PHE A 25 -9.12 -14.09 3.44
N GLY A 26 -10.30 -13.95 2.85
CA GLY A 26 -11.42 -14.88 3.01
C GLY A 26 -12.72 -14.15 3.28
N ASP A 27 -13.70 -14.89 3.81
CA ASP A 27 -15.02 -14.35 4.15
C ASP A 27 -14.94 -13.28 5.26
N LYS A 28 -15.74 -12.21 5.12
CA LYS A 28 -15.67 -11.04 6.00
C LYS A 28 -16.11 -11.35 7.43
N GLU A 29 -17.12 -12.18 7.62
CA GLU A 29 -17.62 -12.54 8.96
C GLU A 29 -16.62 -13.44 9.68
N LEU A 30 -16.02 -14.38 8.95
CA LEU A 30 -15.00 -15.28 9.48
C LEU A 30 -13.70 -14.53 9.84
N ILE A 31 -13.30 -13.57 9.01
CA ILE A 31 -12.18 -12.66 9.33
C ILE A 31 -12.48 -11.88 10.61
N GLN A 32 -13.68 -11.31 10.73
CA GLN A 32 -14.05 -10.55 11.92
C GLN A 32 -14.00 -11.42 13.18
N LYS A 33 -14.51 -12.64 13.11
CA LYS A 33 -14.45 -13.61 14.20
C LYS A 33 -13.00 -13.93 14.62
N LEU A 34 -12.12 -14.18 13.65
CA LEU A 34 -10.70 -14.43 13.91
C LEU A 34 -10.01 -13.22 14.54
N GLU A 35 -10.29 -12.01 14.04
CA GLU A 35 -9.77 -10.77 14.59
C GLU A 35 -10.25 -10.54 16.04
N GLU A 36 -11.52 -10.81 16.34
CA GLU A 36 -12.06 -10.70 17.71
C GLU A 36 -11.37 -11.68 18.68
N GLU A 37 -11.15 -12.92 18.27
CA GLU A 37 -10.43 -13.92 19.07
C GLU A 37 -8.96 -13.54 19.28
N LEU A 38 -8.29 -13.05 18.24
CA LEU A 38 -6.93 -12.55 18.31
C LEU A 38 -6.80 -11.37 19.28
N TYR A 39 -7.67 -10.36 19.14
CA TYR A 39 -7.54 -9.10 19.88
C TYR A 39 -8.12 -9.15 21.30
N SER A 40 -8.95 -10.16 21.60
CA SER A 40 -9.38 -10.48 22.97
C SER A 40 -8.32 -11.27 23.75
N GLY A 41 -7.28 -11.76 23.08
CA GLY A 41 -6.21 -12.55 23.71
C GLY A 41 -6.56 -14.02 23.88
N LYS A 42 -7.56 -14.54 23.16
CA LYS A 42 -7.85 -15.98 23.12
C LYS A 42 -6.74 -16.75 22.41
N ILE A 43 -6.14 -16.14 21.39
CA ILE A 43 -5.01 -16.67 20.63
C ILE A 43 -3.70 -16.14 21.24
N LYS A 44 -2.81 -17.04 21.68
CA LYS A 44 -1.62 -16.73 22.47
C LYS A 44 -0.35 -16.59 21.66
N ASN A 45 -0.21 -17.35 20.58
CA ASN A 45 1.02 -17.41 19.78
C ASN A 45 0.73 -17.57 18.28
N ASP A 46 1.77 -17.50 17.47
CA ASP A 46 1.68 -17.53 16.00
C ASP A 46 1.17 -18.90 15.48
N GLU A 47 1.46 -19.99 16.19
CA GLU A 47 1.01 -21.34 15.85
C GLU A 47 -0.51 -21.46 16.02
N GLU A 48 -1.04 -21.06 17.19
CA GLU A 48 -2.48 -21.01 17.45
C GLU A 48 -3.21 -20.09 16.46
N LEU A 49 -2.59 -18.97 16.07
CA LEU A 49 -3.18 -18.07 15.06
C LEU A 49 -3.32 -18.77 13.71
N LEU A 50 -2.29 -19.50 13.28
CA LEU A 50 -2.29 -20.23 12.01
C LEU A 50 -3.28 -21.40 12.02
N GLU A 51 -3.33 -22.17 13.11
CA GLU A 51 -4.30 -23.25 13.26
C GLU A 51 -5.73 -22.72 13.25
N ARG A 52 -5.96 -21.64 14.00
CA ARG A 52 -7.28 -21.03 14.09
C ARG A 52 -7.72 -20.45 12.76
N SER A 53 -6.81 -19.80 12.02
CA SER A 53 -7.13 -19.24 10.70
C SER A 53 -7.50 -20.35 9.71
N LYS A 54 -6.76 -21.47 9.69
CA LYS A 54 -7.10 -22.65 8.87
C LYS A 54 -8.48 -23.22 9.23
N SER A 55 -8.80 -23.30 10.53
CA SER A 55 -10.10 -23.82 10.98
C SER A 55 -11.30 -22.96 10.55
N LEU A 56 -11.06 -21.67 10.29
CA LEU A 56 -12.07 -20.71 9.84
C LEU A 56 -12.00 -20.44 8.33
N ASP A 57 -11.18 -21.19 7.58
CA ASP A 57 -10.91 -20.96 6.16
C ASP A 57 -10.48 -19.51 5.85
N VAL A 58 -9.72 -18.91 6.78
CA VAL A 58 -9.14 -17.59 6.64
C VAL A 58 -7.65 -17.74 6.32
N THR A 59 -7.25 -17.24 5.16
CA THR A 59 -5.84 -17.14 4.80
C THR A 59 -5.22 -15.92 5.47
N ILE A 60 -4.08 -16.11 6.12
CA ILE A 60 -3.33 -15.02 6.77
C ILE A 60 -1.94 -14.87 6.17
N LYS A 61 -1.46 -13.62 6.14
CA LYS A 61 -0.06 -13.30 5.87
C LYS A 61 0.48 -12.45 7.01
N VAL A 62 1.45 -12.99 7.73
CA VAL A 62 2.09 -12.35 8.87
C VAL A 62 3.49 -11.89 8.46
N VAL A 63 3.80 -10.61 8.69
CA VAL A 63 5.12 -10.02 8.43
C VAL A 63 5.47 -8.98 9.49
N ASP A 64 6.76 -8.82 9.78
CA ASP A 64 7.31 -7.96 10.85
C ASP A 64 8.12 -6.76 10.30
N ASP A 65 7.58 -6.12 9.26
CA ASP A 65 8.24 -5.06 8.49
C ASP A 65 7.49 -3.71 8.58
N ALA A 66 6.45 -3.60 9.40
CA ALA A 66 5.63 -2.39 9.46
C ALA A 66 6.35 -1.25 10.18
N LYS A 67 6.55 -0.13 9.48
CA LYS A 67 7.07 1.12 10.06
C LYS A 67 5.95 1.91 10.73
N LYS A 68 5.62 1.56 11.97
CA LYS A 68 4.53 2.20 12.73
C LYS A 68 4.98 3.47 13.45
N VAL A 69 6.27 3.56 13.73
CA VAL A 69 6.92 4.72 14.31
C VAL A 69 7.98 5.23 13.34
N ARG A 70 8.12 6.55 13.23
CA ARG A 70 9.16 7.19 12.41
C ARG A 70 9.62 8.50 13.01
N SER A 71 10.86 8.88 12.71
CA SER A 71 11.42 10.19 13.08
C SER A 71 11.24 11.20 11.93
N LEU A 72 10.82 12.42 12.27
CA LEU A 72 10.75 13.60 11.39
C LEU A 72 11.53 14.74 12.05
N GLY A 73 12.86 14.76 11.87
CA GLY A 73 13.73 15.70 12.57
C GLY A 73 13.65 15.53 14.09
N ASP A 74 13.24 16.57 14.81
CA ASP A 74 13.08 16.60 16.27
C ASP A 74 11.71 16.07 16.76
N VAL A 75 10.84 15.62 15.85
CA VAL A 75 9.54 15.03 16.15
C VAL A 75 9.56 13.53 15.86
N VAL A 76 8.92 12.73 16.70
CA VAL A 76 8.64 11.32 16.43
C VAL A 76 7.15 11.14 16.20
N VAL A 77 6.79 10.31 15.22
CA VAL A 77 5.42 10.06 14.81
C VAL A 77 5.09 8.59 14.97
N GLY A 78 4.05 8.29 15.75
CA GLY A 78 3.45 6.96 15.84
C GLY A 78 2.10 6.94 15.13
N GLU A 79 1.83 5.94 14.29
CA GLU A 79 0.55 5.78 13.58
C GLU A 79 -0.11 4.43 13.91
N VAL A 80 -1.38 4.49 14.29
CA VAL A 80 -2.26 3.32 14.34
C VAL A 80 -3.45 3.50 13.39
N ARG A 81 -3.95 2.39 12.88
CA ARG A 81 -5.09 2.34 11.95
C ARG A 81 -6.25 1.62 12.60
N PHE A 82 -7.44 2.18 12.43
CA PHE A 82 -8.70 1.58 12.87
C PHE A 82 -9.60 1.44 11.65
N LYS A 83 -10.11 0.24 11.41
CA LYS A 83 -11.16 0.02 10.42
C LYS A 83 -12.50 0.14 11.14
N THR A 84 -13.36 1.00 10.62
CA THR A 84 -14.81 0.96 10.92
C THR A 84 -15.51 0.26 9.75
N THR A 85 -16.82 0.05 9.85
CA THR A 85 -17.63 -0.60 8.82
C THR A 85 -17.60 0.13 7.47
N PHE A 86 -17.37 1.44 7.49
CA PHE A 86 -17.46 2.32 6.31
C PHE A 86 -16.15 3.00 5.94
N GLU A 87 -15.25 3.22 6.91
CA GLU A 87 -14.03 4.00 6.70
C GLU A 87 -12.83 3.51 7.50
N THR A 88 -11.64 3.70 6.94
CA THR A 88 -10.38 3.50 7.68
C THR A 88 -9.93 4.82 8.27
N ARG A 89 -9.98 4.92 9.60
CA ARG A 89 -9.45 6.05 10.36
C ARG A 89 -7.98 5.81 10.70
N ARG A 90 -7.18 6.88 10.69
CA ARG A 90 -5.80 6.82 11.19
C ARG A 90 -5.67 7.75 12.39
N LYS A 91 -5.01 7.28 13.43
CA LYS A 91 -4.68 8.08 14.60
C LYS A 91 -3.18 8.17 14.72
N ARG A 92 -2.66 9.39 14.70
CA ARG A 92 -1.24 9.69 14.82
C ARG A 92 -0.97 10.40 16.14
N ILE A 93 0.15 10.08 16.76
CA ILE A 93 0.76 10.92 17.78
C ILE A 93 2.02 11.53 17.19
N TYR A 94 2.15 12.84 17.27
CA TYR A 94 3.37 13.57 17.01
C TYR A 94 3.91 14.01 18.36
N ALA A 95 5.11 13.59 18.71
CA ALA A 95 5.68 13.87 20.02
C ALA A 95 7.10 14.42 19.88
N THR A 96 7.44 15.34 20.77
CA THR A 96 8.76 15.94 20.91
C THR A 96 8.98 16.28 22.38
N THR A 97 10.13 16.83 22.76
CA THR A 97 10.36 17.29 24.14
C THR A 97 9.29 18.31 24.54
N ASN A 98 8.72 18.20 25.74
CA ASN A 98 7.69 19.12 26.28
C ASN A 98 6.36 19.23 25.51
N GLY A 99 6.07 18.37 24.53
CA GLY A 99 4.77 18.44 23.88
C GLY A 99 4.43 17.27 22.96
N TYR A 100 3.12 17.07 22.80
CA TYR A 100 2.58 16.16 21.80
C TYR A 100 1.25 16.66 21.24
N ASP A 101 0.96 16.22 20.03
CA ASP A 101 -0.32 16.38 19.35
C ASP A 101 -0.81 15.03 18.85
N ILE A 102 -2.02 14.64 19.25
CA ILE A 102 -2.73 13.48 18.71
C ILE A 102 -3.64 13.97 17.58
N VAL A 103 -3.45 13.45 16.38
CA VAL A 103 -4.18 13.83 15.17
C VAL A 103 -4.98 12.63 14.67
N GLU A 104 -6.27 12.80 14.49
CA GLU A 104 -7.14 11.83 13.82
C GLU A 104 -7.35 12.26 12.37
N LEU A 105 -7.14 11.33 11.44
CA LEU A 105 -7.21 11.55 10.00
C LEU A 105 -8.31 10.69 9.36
N LEU A 106 -9.11 11.34 8.51
CA LEU A 106 -10.04 10.72 7.57
C LEU A 106 -9.49 10.89 6.16
N GLY A 107 -8.92 9.81 5.61
CA GLY A 107 -8.17 9.87 4.36
C GLY A 107 -6.90 10.73 4.50
N SER A 108 -6.86 11.87 3.82
CA SER A 108 -5.82 12.91 3.93
C SER A 108 -6.24 14.13 4.76
N LYS A 109 -7.48 14.17 5.25
CA LYS A 109 -8.00 15.32 6.00
C LYS A 109 -7.81 15.12 7.49
N ILE A 110 -7.46 16.20 8.20
CA ILE A 110 -7.45 16.24 9.65
C ILE A 110 -8.89 16.38 10.13
N ASP A 111 -9.33 15.42 10.94
CA ASP A 111 -10.65 15.41 11.56
C ASP A 111 -10.58 16.07 12.95
N LYS A 112 -9.60 15.66 13.76
CA LYS A 112 -9.43 16.13 15.14
C LYS A 112 -7.97 16.29 15.51
N ILE A 113 -7.65 17.30 16.32
CA ILE A 113 -6.35 17.46 16.97
C ILE A 113 -6.57 17.60 18.48
N GLN A 114 -5.82 16.84 19.26
CA GLN A 114 -5.74 16.96 20.72
C GLN A 114 -4.30 17.23 21.12
N LYS A 115 -4.08 18.34 21.82
CA LYS A 115 -2.77 18.76 22.29
C LYS A 115 -2.51 18.30 23.72
N GLY A 116 -1.25 18.15 24.07
CA GLY A 116 -0.81 18.03 25.45
C GLY A 116 0.67 18.30 25.62
N GLU A 117 1.10 18.28 26.88
CA GLU A 117 2.46 18.62 27.28
C GLU A 117 3.22 17.35 27.68
N SER A 118 3.24 17.01 28.97
CA SER A 118 3.92 15.82 29.50
C SER A 118 2.92 14.69 29.77
N SER A 119 3.18 13.49 29.25
CA SER A 119 2.30 12.34 29.43
C SER A 119 3.00 11.03 29.05
N ILE A 120 2.39 9.91 29.43
CA ILE A 120 2.67 8.59 28.85
C ILE A 120 1.42 8.16 28.08
N ILE A 121 1.57 7.92 26.79
CA ILE A 121 0.48 7.60 25.87
C ILE A 121 0.71 6.21 25.29
N VAL A 122 -0.30 5.36 25.41
CA VAL A 122 -0.30 4.00 24.86
C VAL A 122 -1.40 3.87 23.80
N PHE A 123 -1.01 3.61 22.57
CA PHE A 123 -1.90 3.13 21.51
C PHE A 123 -1.80 1.61 21.41
N GLY A 124 -2.93 0.95 21.19
CA GLY A 124 -3.09 -0.49 21.38
C GLY A 124 -4.56 -0.90 21.38
N ASN A 125 -4.79 -2.20 21.24
CA ASN A 125 -6.08 -2.79 21.55
C ASN A 125 -6.32 -2.78 23.08
N LYS A 126 -7.53 -3.15 23.52
CA LYS A 126 -7.90 -3.09 24.94
C LYS A 126 -6.97 -3.92 25.84
N MET A 127 -6.60 -5.12 25.42
CA MET A 127 -5.74 -6.04 26.17
C MET A 127 -4.31 -5.49 26.29
N THR A 128 -3.66 -5.22 25.16
CA THR A 128 -2.28 -4.71 25.11
C THR A 128 -2.12 -3.39 25.86
N LYS A 129 -3.09 -2.48 25.73
CA LYS A 129 -3.13 -1.24 26.52
C LYS A 129 -3.20 -1.51 28.02
N LYS A 130 -4.03 -2.45 28.45
CA LYS A 130 -4.20 -2.75 29.87
C LYS A 130 -2.87 -3.24 30.44
N ILE A 131 -2.29 -4.27 29.82
CA ILE A 131 -1.00 -4.86 30.24
C ILE A 131 0.08 -3.79 30.29
N ALA A 132 0.25 -3.01 29.21
CA ALA A 132 1.25 -1.95 29.16
C ALA A 132 1.06 -0.92 30.29
N ASN A 133 -0.16 -0.45 30.52
CA ASN A 133 -0.42 0.55 31.57
C ASN A 133 -0.22 -0.01 32.98
N ASP A 134 -0.57 -1.27 33.21
CA ASP A 134 -0.38 -1.94 34.51
C ASP A 134 1.13 -2.11 34.78
N THR A 135 1.90 -2.65 33.83
CA THR A 135 3.36 -2.80 33.95
C THR A 135 4.08 -1.46 34.12
N ILE A 136 3.67 -0.41 33.39
CA ILE A 136 4.20 0.94 33.58
C ILE A 136 3.97 1.41 35.01
N ARG A 137 2.76 1.27 35.54
CA ARG A 137 2.40 1.74 36.88
C ARG A 137 3.18 1.04 37.98
N GLU A 138 3.36 -0.27 37.86
CA GLU A 138 4.07 -1.09 38.83
C GLU A 138 5.58 -0.79 38.87
N ASN A 139 6.17 -0.45 37.72
CA ASN A 139 7.61 -0.25 37.58
C ASN A 139 8.01 1.24 37.54
N TRP A 140 7.05 2.17 37.60
CA TRP A 140 7.34 3.60 37.51
C TRP A 140 8.06 4.10 38.75
N LYS A 141 9.22 4.73 38.55
CA LYS A 141 10.00 5.35 39.63
C LYS A 141 10.00 6.87 39.49
N PRO A 142 9.93 7.63 40.61
CA PRO A 142 10.20 9.06 40.57
C PRO A 142 11.62 9.32 40.02
N LYS A 143 11.78 10.37 39.20
CA LYS A 143 13.07 10.76 38.58
C LYS A 143 13.67 9.73 37.60
N THR A 144 12.84 8.92 36.97
CA THR A 144 13.27 8.01 35.89
C THR A 144 13.86 8.83 34.71
N ASN A 145 15.07 8.49 34.27
CA ASN A 145 15.68 9.15 33.11
C ASN A 145 15.17 8.55 31.78
N LEU A 146 15.47 9.18 30.65
CA LEU A 146 14.99 8.71 29.33
C LEU A 146 15.47 7.30 28.97
N LYS A 147 16.68 6.90 29.42
CA LYS A 147 17.22 5.57 29.15
C LYS A 147 16.42 4.51 29.91
N ASP A 148 16.16 4.74 31.18
CA ASP A 148 15.37 3.83 32.02
C ASP A 148 13.94 3.70 31.50
N ILE A 149 13.32 4.79 31.03
CA ILE A 149 12.01 4.76 30.35
C ILE A 149 12.09 3.91 29.08
N GLY A 150 13.14 4.10 28.28
CA GLY A 150 13.37 3.33 27.07
C GLY A 150 13.49 1.84 27.33
N GLU A 151 14.26 1.44 28.35
CA GLU A 151 14.40 0.04 28.73
C GLU A 151 13.08 -0.54 29.26
N LEU A 152 12.33 0.20 30.09
CA LEU A 152 11.01 -0.22 30.55
C LEU A 152 10.06 -0.50 29.35
N PHE A 153 10.06 0.39 28.36
CA PHE A 153 9.24 0.24 27.16
C PHE A 153 9.64 -0.99 26.31
N LYS A 154 10.93 -1.33 26.22
CA LYS A 154 11.39 -2.55 25.54
C LYS A 154 10.90 -3.80 26.26
N VAL A 155 11.08 -3.85 27.59
CA VAL A 155 10.60 -4.97 28.42
C VAL A 155 9.10 -5.21 28.22
N ILE A 156 8.30 -4.15 28.29
CA ILE A 156 6.85 -4.25 28.07
C ILE A 156 6.52 -4.76 26.66
N MET A 157 7.27 -4.31 25.63
CA MET A 157 7.05 -4.77 24.26
C MET A 157 7.32 -6.27 24.13
N GLU A 158 8.44 -6.74 24.72
CA GLU A 158 8.83 -8.14 24.73
C GLU A 158 7.83 -9.01 25.50
N GLU A 159 7.40 -8.58 26.69
CA GLU A 159 6.38 -9.27 27.48
C GLU A 159 5.06 -9.41 26.70
N ILE A 160 4.59 -8.34 26.07
CA ILE A 160 3.33 -8.38 25.32
C ILE A 160 3.46 -9.25 24.06
N ALA A 161 4.61 -9.22 23.37
CA ALA A 161 4.84 -10.05 22.19
C ALA A 161 4.83 -11.57 22.52
N LEU A 162 5.10 -11.95 23.77
CA LEU A 162 4.96 -13.34 24.24
C LEU A 162 3.50 -13.75 24.52
N LEU A 163 2.62 -12.77 24.76
CA LEU A 163 1.24 -13.02 25.18
C LEU A 163 0.23 -12.96 24.02
N THR A 164 0.62 -12.42 22.87
CA THR A 164 -0.24 -12.33 21.69
C THR A 164 0.57 -12.31 20.39
N PRO A 165 0.12 -13.02 19.34
CA PRO A 165 0.75 -12.95 18.01
C PRO A 165 0.43 -11.63 17.28
N SER A 166 -0.46 -10.81 17.82
CA SER A 166 -0.83 -9.53 17.23
C SER A 166 0.25 -8.45 17.30
N ILE A 167 1.31 -8.71 18.08
CA ILE A 167 2.46 -7.82 18.31
C ILE A 167 3.74 -8.56 17.87
N SER A 168 4.73 -7.80 17.41
CA SER A 168 6.01 -8.32 16.95
C SER A 168 7.02 -8.32 18.08
N LYS A 169 7.99 -9.24 18.03
CA LYS A 169 9.19 -9.15 18.87
C LYS A 169 10.11 -8.02 18.41
N ASP A 170 10.04 -7.65 17.13
CA ASP A 170 10.80 -6.55 16.57
C ASP A 170 10.03 -5.22 16.71
N TYR A 171 10.78 -4.16 16.97
CA TYR A 171 10.23 -2.83 17.19
C TYR A 171 11.11 -1.73 16.62
N ASP A 172 10.49 -0.61 16.29
CA ASP A 172 11.18 0.66 16.03
C ASP A 172 11.20 1.47 17.33
N PHE A 173 12.36 2.06 17.65
CA PHE A 173 12.58 2.83 18.89
C PHE A 173 13.28 4.15 18.60
N PHE A 174 12.76 5.24 19.16
CA PHE A 174 13.32 6.58 18.99
C PHE A 174 13.32 7.36 20.30
N VAL A 175 14.38 8.16 20.49
CA VAL A 175 14.52 9.11 21.59
C VAL A 175 14.80 10.49 21.01
N LYS A 176 14.17 11.52 21.57
CA LYS A 176 14.44 12.93 21.29
C LYS A 176 14.68 13.65 22.62
N SER A 177 15.69 14.49 22.67
CA SER A 177 16.08 15.20 23.91
C SER A 177 16.53 16.63 23.63
N LYS A 178 16.14 17.19 22.47
CA LYS A 178 16.40 18.60 22.19
C LYS A 178 15.70 19.45 23.25
N ASN A 179 16.43 20.37 23.85
CA ASN A 179 15.87 21.29 24.82
C ASN A 179 14.99 22.32 24.11
N MET A 180 13.78 22.51 24.62
CA MET A 180 12.75 23.35 24.02
C MET A 180 11.64 23.57 25.04
N ASN A 181 11.09 24.78 25.09
CA ASN A 181 9.95 25.09 25.96
C ASN A 181 8.61 24.63 25.32
N ASN A 182 7.52 24.69 26.08
CA ASN A 182 6.20 24.24 25.62
C ASN A 182 5.73 24.99 24.35
N ASN A 183 6.02 26.29 24.23
CA ASN A 183 5.61 27.09 23.07
C ASN A 183 6.39 26.70 21.81
N GLU A 184 7.70 26.49 21.94
CA GLU A 184 8.56 25.99 20.86
C GLU A 184 8.14 24.60 20.41
N ALA A 185 7.80 23.72 21.36
CA ALA A 185 7.28 22.38 21.08
C ALA A 185 5.99 22.43 20.27
N GLN A 186 5.02 23.20 20.73
CA GLN A 186 3.73 23.33 20.06
C GLN A 186 3.85 23.96 18.67
N LYS A 187 4.77 24.92 18.48
CA LYS A 187 5.08 25.48 17.16
C LYS A 187 5.69 24.42 16.23
N LEU A 188 6.70 23.68 16.69
CA LEU A 188 7.36 22.63 15.91
C LEU A 188 6.37 21.53 15.49
N LEU A 189 5.52 21.07 16.42
CA LEU A 189 4.50 20.06 16.16
C LEU A 189 3.52 20.51 15.09
N ARG A 190 2.97 21.74 15.23
CA ARG A 190 2.02 22.29 14.25
C ARG A 190 2.61 22.37 12.85
N GLU A 191 3.84 22.89 12.72
CA GLU A 191 4.52 22.97 11.44
C GLU A 191 4.78 21.58 10.83
N THR A 192 5.21 20.63 11.66
CA THR A 192 5.50 19.26 11.23
C THR A 192 4.23 18.55 10.75
N ILE A 193 3.12 18.67 11.49
CA ILE A 193 1.83 18.08 11.13
C ILE A 193 1.35 18.60 9.76
N VAL A 194 1.40 19.92 9.55
CA VAL A 194 0.95 20.51 8.27
C VAL A 194 1.81 20.01 7.11
N ARG A 195 3.13 19.92 7.28
CA ARG A 195 4.03 19.39 6.24
C ARG A 195 3.77 17.91 5.97
N ASP A 196 3.68 17.07 7.01
CA ASP A 196 3.47 15.62 6.89
C ASP A 196 2.11 15.28 6.26
N VAL A 197 1.04 16.01 6.62
CA VAL A 197 -0.29 15.82 6.04
C VAL A 197 -0.32 16.27 4.57
N LYS A 198 0.32 17.38 4.20
CA LYS A 198 0.44 17.80 2.80
C LYS A 198 1.20 16.78 1.95
N LEU A 199 2.26 16.17 2.49
CA LEU A 199 2.98 15.10 1.81
C LEU A 199 2.10 13.86 1.62
N LEU A 200 1.32 13.50 2.64
CA LEU A 200 0.35 12.40 2.54
C LEU A 200 -0.69 12.65 1.45
N GLU A 201 -1.22 13.87 1.36
CA GLU A 201 -2.18 14.27 0.33
C GLU A 201 -1.59 14.13 -1.08
N LYS A 202 -0.39 14.69 -1.31
CA LYS A 202 0.32 14.56 -2.59
C LYS A 202 0.55 13.10 -2.97
N TRP A 203 1.00 12.28 -2.02
CA TRP A 203 1.23 10.86 -2.25
C TRP A 203 -0.07 10.12 -2.61
N ARG A 204 -1.19 10.45 -1.97
CA ARG A 204 -2.49 9.84 -2.29
C ARG A 204 -3.03 10.25 -3.65
N ASN A 205 -2.84 11.51 -4.06
CA ASN A 205 -3.25 11.97 -5.38
C ASN A 205 -2.45 11.23 -6.46
N LYS A 206 -1.11 11.16 -6.31
CA LYS A 206 -0.28 10.37 -7.21
C LYS A 206 -0.73 8.91 -7.27
N LEU A 207 -0.98 8.27 -6.13
CA LEU A 207 -1.46 6.89 -6.11
C LEU A 207 -2.81 6.73 -6.82
N LYS A 208 -3.70 7.71 -6.72
CA LYS A 208 -4.98 7.70 -7.44
C LYS A 208 -4.75 7.76 -8.95
N ASP A 209 -3.87 8.64 -9.39
CA ASP A 209 -3.54 8.81 -10.81
C ASP A 209 -2.89 7.53 -11.36
N ASP A 210 -1.89 6.97 -10.65
CA ASP A 210 -1.25 5.70 -10.98
C ASP A 210 -2.27 4.53 -11.08
N LEU A 211 -3.30 4.52 -10.23
CA LEU A 211 -4.35 3.50 -10.26
C LEU A 211 -5.29 3.68 -11.45
N LEU A 212 -5.62 4.91 -11.83
CA LEU A 212 -6.44 5.20 -13.00
C LEU A 212 -5.71 4.80 -14.29
N GLU A 213 -4.42 5.12 -14.40
CA GLU A 213 -3.59 4.71 -15.53
C GLU A 213 -3.50 3.19 -15.66
N LYS A 214 -3.30 2.48 -14.53
CA LYS A 214 -3.31 1.01 -14.53
C LYS A 214 -4.66 0.42 -14.88
N ALA A 215 -5.75 1.00 -14.39
CA ALA A 215 -7.10 0.56 -14.73
C ALA A 215 -7.35 0.70 -16.25
N ARG A 216 -6.97 1.84 -16.83
CA ARG A 216 -7.04 2.07 -18.28
C ARG A 216 -6.20 1.06 -19.05
N SER A 217 -4.97 0.81 -18.60
CA SER A 217 -4.09 -0.20 -19.23
C SER A 217 -4.69 -1.61 -19.18
N ILE A 218 -5.33 -1.99 -18.07
CA ILE A 218 -6.01 -3.30 -17.93
C ILE A 218 -7.23 -3.36 -18.86
N GLU A 219 -8.00 -2.29 -18.97
CA GLU A 219 -9.15 -2.21 -19.87
C GLU A 219 -8.72 -2.32 -21.33
N MET A 220 -7.70 -1.57 -21.73
CA MET A 220 -7.15 -1.63 -23.08
C MET A 220 -6.55 -3.01 -23.40
N ALA A 221 -5.86 -3.64 -22.44
CA ALA A 221 -5.34 -5.00 -22.61
C ALA A 221 -6.44 -6.05 -22.91
N LYS A 222 -7.68 -5.84 -22.44
CA LYS A 222 -8.81 -6.73 -22.78
C LYS A 222 -9.28 -6.57 -24.23
N LYS A 223 -8.97 -5.44 -24.88
CA LYS A 223 -9.32 -5.18 -26.27
C LYS A 223 -8.31 -5.77 -27.26
N ILE A 224 -7.11 -6.12 -26.78
CA ILE A 224 -6.08 -6.74 -27.62
C ILE A 224 -6.64 -7.99 -28.27
N ILE A 225 -6.51 -8.06 -29.59
CA ILE A 225 -6.95 -9.19 -30.38
C ILE A 225 -5.91 -10.29 -30.26
N ILE A 226 -6.29 -11.42 -29.66
CA ILE A 226 -5.42 -12.61 -29.52
C ILE A 226 -5.73 -13.69 -30.57
N GLU A 227 -6.87 -13.58 -31.24
CA GLU A 227 -7.31 -14.46 -32.32
C GLU A 227 -8.36 -13.77 -33.20
N GLY A 228 -8.26 -13.92 -34.52
CA GLY A 228 -9.25 -13.38 -35.45
C GLY A 228 -8.65 -12.83 -36.75
N GLN A 229 -9.51 -12.32 -37.64
CA GLN A 229 -9.10 -11.68 -38.89
C GLN A 229 -8.84 -10.19 -38.64
N ILE A 230 -7.66 -9.72 -39.08
CA ILE A 230 -7.18 -8.37 -38.83
C ILE A 230 -7.49 -7.41 -39.98
N GLY A 231 -7.31 -7.88 -41.22
CA GLY A 231 -7.36 -7.00 -42.37
C GLY A 231 -6.93 -7.70 -43.65
N GLN A 232 -6.68 -6.88 -44.68
CA GLN A 232 -6.24 -7.35 -45.99
C GLN A 232 -5.00 -6.59 -46.45
N VAL A 233 -4.09 -7.29 -47.13
CA VAL A 233 -2.90 -6.66 -47.73
C VAL A 233 -3.33 -5.74 -48.87
N SER A 234 -3.01 -4.45 -48.76
CA SER A 234 -3.36 -3.42 -49.74
C SER A 234 -2.16 -2.85 -50.50
N GLY A 235 -0.93 -3.21 -50.11
CA GLY A 235 0.29 -2.88 -50.83
C GLY A 235 1.49 -3.67 -50.30
N ILE A 236 2.49 -3.91 -51.16
CA ILE A 236 3.72 -4.64 -50.83
C ILE A 236 4.92 -3.79 -51.25
N ASN A 237 5.75 -3.38 -50.30
CA ASN A 237 6.92 -2.53 -50.49
C ASN A 237 8.15 -3.18 -49.86
N ASP A 238 8.97 -3.85 -50.67
CA ASP A 238 10.17 -4.58 -50.23
C ASP A 238 9.91 -5.36 -48.93
N ASP A 239 10.51 -4.93 -47.80
CA ASP A 239 10.43 -5.62 -46.51
C ASP A 239 9.17 -5.29 -45.68
N ASN A 240 8.29 -4.42 -46.16
CA ASN A 240 7.07 -3.98 -45.48
C ASN A 240 5.82 -4.21 -46.33
N ILE A 241 4.72 -4.56 -45.67
CA ILE A 241 3.40 -4.68 -46.29
C ILE A 241 2.43 -3.69 -45.65
N GLU A 242 1.62 -3.04 -46.49
CA GLU A 242 0.50 -2.23 -46.05
C GLU A 242 -0.73 -3.11 -45.87
N ILE A 243 -1.36 -3.02 -44.70
CA ILE A 243 -2.55 -3.78 -44.36
C ILE A 243 -3.66 -2.79 -44.04
N THR A 244 -4.76 -2.91 -44.77
CA THR A 244 -6.00 -2.19 -44.45
C THR A 244 -6.70 -2.94 -43.33
N LEU A 245 -6.90 -2.29 -42.19
CA LEU A 245 -7.55 -2.84 -41.01
C LEU A 245 -9.05 -3.06 -41.27
N ASN A 246 -9.63 -4.07 -40.62
CA ASN A 246 -11.08 -4.27 -40.64
C ASN A 246 -11.83 -3.15 -39.88
N ASN A 247 -13.13 -3.05 -40.10
CA ASN A 247 -13.98 -1.99 -39.55
C ASN A 247 -14.16 -2.05 -38.02
N ASP A 248 -13.74 -3.14 -37.39
CA ASP A 248 -13.81 -3.38 -35.95
C ASP A 248 -12.43 -3.37 -35.28
N ILE A 249 -11.38 -2.95 -36.00
CA ILE A 249 -9.98 -3.06 -35.54
C ILE A 249 -9.26 -1.73 -35.69
N GLU A 250 -8.59 -1.32 -34.61
CA GLU A 250 -7.69 -0.18 -34.57
C GLU A 250 -6.28 -0.62 -34.18
N ALA A 251 -5.28 0.16 -34.58
CA ALA A 251 -3.89 -0.03 -34.19
C ALA A 251 -3.48 1.07 -33.23
N LEU A 252 -2.88 0.70 -32.11
CA LEU A 252 -2.35 1.63 -31.10
C LEU A 252 -0.86 1.43 -30.86
N ASP A 253 -0.17 2.45 -30.37
CA ASP A 253 1.20 2.32 -29.88
C ASP A 253 1.25 1.71 -28.46
N ILE A 254 2.47 1.59 -27.91
CA ILE A 254 2.71 1.07 -26.55
C ILE A 254 2.13 1.96 -25.44
N ASP A 255 1.81 3.21 -25.76
CA ASP A 255 1.23 4.21 -24.85
C ASP A 255 -0.30 4.32 -25.04
N TRP A 256 -0.91 3.43 -25.83
CA TRP A 256 -2.33 3.40 -26.18
C TRP A 256 -2.82 4.61 -26.98
N ASN A 257 -1.94 5.29 -27.71
CA ASN A 257 -2.35 6.29 -28.68
C ASN A 257 -2.71 5.61 -30.00
N VAL A 258 -3.78 6.07 -30.64
CA VAL A 258 -4.22 5.51 -31.93
C VAL A 258 -3.20 5.88 -33.01
N VAL A 259 -2.67 4.86 -33.67
CA VAL A 259 -1.75 4.95 -34.82
C VAL A 259 -2.52 4.82 -36.12
N ALA A 260 -3.56 3.99 -36.16
CA ALA A 260 -4.47 3.87 -37.30
C ALA A 260 -5.89 3.49 -36.83
N HIS A 261 -6.89 4.17 -37.37
CA HIS A 261 -8.30 3.88 -37.13
C HIS A 261 -8.80 2.71 -37.99
N THR A 262 -10.06 2.33 -37.76
CA THR A 262 -10.74 1.28 -38.53
C THR A 262 -10.77 1.60 -40.02
N GLY A 263 -10.45 0.63 -40.86
CA GLY A 263 -10.36 0.83 -42.32
C GLY A 263 -9.13 1.62 -42.79
N GLU A 264 -8.29 2.14 -41.88
CA GLU A 264 -7.02 2.76 -42.25
C GLU A 264 -5.92 1.72 -42.49
N LYS A 265 -4.81 2.18 -43.05
CA LYS A 265 -3.67 1.34 -43.40
C LYS A 265 -2.62 1.36 -42.31
N VAL A 266 -2.05 0.20 -42.00
CA VAL A 266 -0.90 0.06 -41.12
C VAL A 266 0.21 -0.72 -41.81
N SER A 267 1.46 -0.31 -41.56
CA SER A 267 2.64 -0.98 -42.11
C SER A 267 3.10 -2.08 -41.17
N MET A 268 3.38 -3.27 -41.71
CA MET A 268 3.93 -4.40 -40.97
C MET A 268 5.12 -5.00 -41.71
N GLY A 269 6.13 -5.44 -40.97
CA GLY A 269 7.34 -6.04 -41.54
C GLY A 269 7.15 -7.51 -41.88
N ILE A 270 7.80 -7.99 -42.93
CA ILE A 270 7.82 -9.41 -43.31
C ILE A 270 9.23 -9.85 -43.71
N ASN A 271 9.61 -11.09 -43.38
CA ASN A 271 10.94 -11.61 -43.70
C ASN A 271 11.07 -12.09 -45.16
N ASP A 272 9.98 -12.55 -45.77
CA ASP A 272 9.94 -13.05 -47.15
C ASP A 272 8.69 -12.51 -47.88
N PRO A 273 8.80 -11.34 -48.55
CA PRO A 273 7.70 -10.70 -49.25
C PRO A 273 7.16 -11.53 -50.42
N SER A 274 7.97 -12.43 -50.99
CA SER A 274 7.61 -13.22 -52.18
C SER A 274 6.41 -14.17 -51.96
N GLN A 275 6.08 -14.43 -50.70
CA GLN A 275 4.98 -15.32 -50.32
C GLN A 275 3.64 -14.58 -50.15
N VAL A 276 3.63 -13.26 -50.23
CA VAL A 276 2.44 -12.43 -49.99
C VAL A 276 1.92 -11.86 -51.30
N LYS A 277 0.58 -11.75 -51.41
CA LYS A 277 -0.10 -11.12 -52.54
C LYS A 277 -1.07 -10.08 -52.02
N GLU A 278 -1.30 -9.03 -52.82
CA GLU A 278 -2.38 -8.09 -52.55
C GLU A 278 -3.72 -8.83 -52.45
N GLY A 279 -4.53 -8.44 -51.46
CA GLY A 279 -5.78 -9.11 -51.09
C GLY A 279 -5.63 -10.32 -50.16
N ASP A 280 -4.41 -10.75 -49.81
CA ASP A 280 -4.23 -11.81 -48.81
C ASP A 280 -4.80 -11.36 -47.44
N LEU A 281 -5.46 -12.29 -46.75
CA LEU A 281 -6.04 -12.04 -45.42
C LEU A 281 -4.98 -12.15 -44.34
N VAL A 282 -4.94 -11.15 -43.46
CA VAL A 282 -4.10 -11.14 -42.26
C VAL A 282 -4.92 -11.62 -41.07
N VAL A 283 -4.38 -12.56 -40.29
CA VAL A 283 -5.04 -13.16 -39.13
C VAL A 283 -4.07 -13.27 -37.96
N ILE A 284 -4.61 -13.24 -36.75
CA ILE A 284 -3.93 -13.73 -35.55
C ILE A 284 -4.49 -15.12 -35.26
N GLU A 285 -3.62 -16.12 -35.22
CA GLU A 285 -3.97 -17.50 -34.85
C GLU A 285 -2.97 -17.98 -33.79
N LYS A 286 -3.46 -18.46 -32.64
CA LYS A 286 -2.61 -18.89 -31.51
C LYS A 286 -1.56 -17.83 -31.16
N GLU A 287 -2.00 -16.57 -31.02
CA GLU A 287 -1.14 -15.42 -30.71
C GLU A 287 -0.06 -15.08 -31.76
N ASN A 288 -0.10 -15.71 -32.94
CA ASN A 288 0.82 -15.43 -34.04
C ASN A 288 0.12 -14.64 -35.15
N LEU A 289 0.63 -13.43 -35.41
CA LEU A 289 0.20 -12.61 -36.53
C LEU A 289 0.80 -13.13 -37.84
N CYS A 290 -0.04 -13.56 -38.77
CA CYS A 290 0.40 -14.17 -40.01
C CYS A 290 -0.57 -13.97 -41.18
N ILE A 291 -0.09 -14.26 -42.39
CA ILE A 291 -0.93 -14.36 -43.57
C ILE A 291 -1.68 -15.69 -43.55
N LYS A 292 -3.02 -15.65 -43.64
CA LYS A 292 -3.88 -16.84 -43.51
C LYS A 292 -3.52 -17.96 -44.49
N ARG A 293 -3.16 -17.59 -45.73
CA ARG A 293 -2.87 -18.51 -46.85
C ARG A 293 -1.53 -19.22 -46.70
N THR A 294 -0.45 -18.49 -46.38
CA THR A 294 0.93 -19.01 -46.37
C THR A 294 1.46 -19.29 -44.99
N LYS A 295 0.78 -18.80 -43.94
CA LYS A 295 1.25 -18.82 -42.55
C LYS A 295 2.58 -18.07 -42.36
N SER A 296 2.94 -17.19 -43.30
CA SER A 296 4.10 -16.30 -43.18
C SER A 296 3.87 -15.34 -42.02
N GLN A 297 4.81 -15.31 -41.06
CA GLN A 297 4.73 -14.46 -39.88
C GLN A 297 4.99 -13.00 -40.23
N LEU A 298 4.25 -12.10 -39.59
CA LEU A 298 4.41 -10.66 -39.70
C LEU A 298 4.99 -10.10 -38.41
N LYS A 299 5.79 -9.03 -38.54
CA LYS A 299 6.29 -8.23 -37.44
C LYS A 299 5.48 -6.94 -37.37
N CYS A 300 4.98 -6.65 -36.18
CA CYS A 300 4.11 -5.52 -35.94
C CYS A 300 4.66 -4.73 -34.75
N GLU A 301 4.82 -3.41 -34.92
CA GLU A 301 5.26 -2.50 -33.85
C GLU A 301 4.07 -1.80 -33.16
N VAL A 302 2.85 -2.16 -33.55
CA VAL A 302 1.61 -1.64 -32.99
C VAL A 302 0.81 -2.76 -32.30
N ILE A 303 -0.04 -2.37 -31.35
CA ILE A 303 -0.98 -3.22 -30.66
C ILE A 303 -2.30 -3.18 -31.41
N LEU A 304 -2.80 -4.34 -31.85
CA LEU A 304 -4.07 -4.47 -32.55
C LEU A 304 -5.20 -4.70 -31.54
N CYS A 305 -6.15 -3.78 -31.50
CA CYS A 305 -7.27 -3.81 -30.57
C CYS A 305 -8.60 -3.80 -31.31
N LYS A 306 -9.65 -4.32 -30.66
CA LYS A 306 -11.02 -4.06 -31.07
C LYS A 306 -11.35 -2.58 -30.86
N ALA A 307 -11.88 -1.94 -31.89
CA ALA A 307 -12.38 -0.57 -31.79
C ALA A 307 -13.61 -0.50 -30.87
N ASP A 308 -13.76 0.63 -30.17
CA ASP A 308 -15.00 0.91 -29.43
C ASP A 308 -16.13 1.21 -30.41
N GLU A 309 -17.31 0.60 -30.19
CA GLU A 309 -18.56 0.91 -30.91
C GLU A 309 -19.02 2.36 -30.67
#